data_AF-A0A923WJQ2-F1
#
_entry.id   AF-A0A923WJQ2-F1
#
_cell.length_a   1.000
_cell.length_b   1.000
_cell.length_c   1.000
_cell.angle_alpha   90.00
_cell.angle_beta   90.00
_cell.angle_gamma   90.00
#
_symmetry.space_group_name_H-M   'P 1'
#
loop_
_entity.id
_entity.type
_entity.pdbx_description
1 polymer ?
#
loop_
_entity_poly.entity_id
_entity_poly.type
_entity_poly.pdbx_seq_one_letter_code
_entity_poly.pdbx_strand_id
1 'polypeptide(L)'
;DAVVLFEEHLGMCFLQMHDNFKPKDIDKLDAFLKKFPISVPLAIELRNKEWYSDKKVQDGLHALLVKYKKTFIIVDTASRRDIMHMRLTSDKAFIRYVGANHESDYSRLDDWVKRIKVWRKEGLNELYFFVHQNVELESPLLSAYFIEKINNEFDLKLTVPMTIKKK
;
A
#
# COMPACT_ATOMS: atom_id res chain seq x y z
N ASP A 1 12.70 0.68 19.24
CA ASP A 1 12.25 -0.38 20.16
C ASP A 1 10.87 -0.15 20.77
N ALA A 2 10.40 1.09 20.97
CA ALA A 2 9.08 1.34 21.58
C ALA A 2 7.88 0.73 20.82
N VAL A 3 7.92 0.66 19.48
CA VAL A 3 6.79 0.13 18.69
C VAL A 3 6.64 -1.38 18.79
N VAL A 4 7.67 -2.12 19.22
CA VAL A 4 7.60 -3.58 19.36
C VAL A 4 6.61 -3.98 20.48
N LEU A 5 6.36 -3.08 21.43
CA LEU A 5 5.42 -3.27 22.53
C LEU A 5 3.94 -3.33 22.10
N PHE A 6 3.64 -3.04 20.84
CA PHE A 6 2.30 -3.26 20.29
C PHE A 6 2.05 -4.74 19.90
N GLU A 7 3.09 -5.59 19.92
CA GLU A 7 2.99 -7.04 19.71
C GLU A 7 2.08 -7.42 18.52
N GLU A 8 1.05 -8.24 18.72
CA GLU A 8 0.09 -8.66 17.69
C GLU A 8 -0.76 -7.50 17.12
N HIS A 9 -0.78 -6.35 17.80
CA HIS A 9 -1.49 -5.15 17.37
C HIS A 9 -0.63 -4.17 16.58
N LEU A 10 0.67 -4.44 16.39
CA LEU A 10 1.57 -3.52 15.68
C LEU A 10 1.19 -3.35 14.20
N GLY A 11 0.78 -4.44 13.55
CA GLY A 11 0.56 -4.46 12.10
C GLY A 11 1.81 -4.10 11.31
N MET A 12 1.66 -3.29 10.26
CA MET A 12 2.75 -2.86 9.37
C MET A 12 3.22 -1.45 9.71
N CYS A 13 4.51 -1.28 10.04
CA CYS A 13 5.08 0.06 10.15
C CYS A 13 5.17 0.73 8.78
N PHE A 14 4.96 2.03 8.74
CA PHE A 14 4.93 2.83 7.53
C PHE A 14 6.04 3.89 7.55
N LEU A 15 6.96 3.82 6.58
CA LEU A 15 7.97 4.85 6.31
C LEU A 15 7.67 5.56 4.98
N GLN A 16 7.28 6.82 5.05
CA GLN A 16 7.12 7.68 3.89
C GLN A 16 8.29 8.67 3.80
N MET A 17 8.98 8.68 2.67
CA MET A 17 10.12 9.58 2.45
C MET A 17 9.66 10.92 1.83
N HIS A 18 10.37 11.99 2.19
CA HIS A 18 10.15 13.30 1.56
C HIS A 18 10.43 13.27 0.06
N ASP A 19 9.84 14.18 -0.71
CA ASP A 19 10.07 14.29 -2.17
C ASP A 19 11.52 14.62 -2.55
N ASN A 20 12.34 15.08 -1.60
CA ASN A 20 13.75 15.34 -1.83
C ASN A 20 14.62 14.08 -1.75
N PHE A 21 14.06 12.96 -1.29
CA PHE A 21 14.73 11.67 -1.26
C PHE A 21 14.66 11.04 -2.65
N LYS A 22 15.80 10.98 -3.33
CA LYS A 22 15.90 10.66 -4.77
C LYS A 22 16.73 9.39 -5.01
N PRO A 23 16.75 8.83 -6.23
CA PRO A 23 17.55 7.63 -6.54
C PRO A 23 19.03 7.70 -6.12
N LYS A 24 19.63 8.89 -6.17
CA LYS A 24 21.00 9.12 -5.67
C LYS A 24 21.20 8.80 -4.17
N ASP A 25 20.12 8.69 -3.40
CA ASP A 25 20.11 8.40 -1.97
C ASP A 25 19.86 6.90 -1.68
N ILE A 26 19.89 6.02 -2.70
CA ILE A 26 19.64 4.59 -2.53
C ILE A 26 20.58 3.92 -1.52
N ASP A 27 21.84 4.38 -1.43
CA ASP A 27 22.81 3.86 -0.45
C ASP A 27 22.39 4.18 0.99
N LYS A 28 21.71 5.32 1.21
CA LYS A 28 21.15 5.66 2.53
C LYS A 28 19.98 4.75 2.88
N LEU A 29 19.15 4.39 1.88
CA LEU A 29 18.08 3.43 2.05
C LEU A 29 18.63 2.04 2.39
N ASP A 30 19.63 1.54 1.67
CA ASP A 30 20.30 0.26 1.97
C ASP A 30 20.89 0.24 3.39
N ALA A 31 21.61 1.31 3.77
CA ALA A 31 22.19 1.42 5.10
C ALA A 31 21.12 1.44 6.22
N PHE A 32 19.98 2.12 5.98
CA PHE A 32 18.85 2.12 6.90
C PHE A 32 18.21 0.73 7.01
N LEU A 33 17.89 0.10 5.88
CA LEU A 33 17.25 -1.21 5.82
C LEU A 33 18.09 -2.32 6.45
N LYS A 34 19.42 -2.24 6.30
CA LYS A 34 20.37 -3.14 6.95
C LYS A 34 20.32 -3.07 8.48
N LYS A 35 20.01 -1.90 9.04
CA LYS A 35 19.93 -1.67 10.50
C LYS A 35 18.51 -1.82 11.04
N PHE A 36 17.49 -1.74 10.18
CA PHE A 36 16.11 -1.83 10.61
C PHE A 36 15.79 -3.23 11.16
N PRO A 37 15.13 -3.36 12.32
CA PRO A 37 14.85 -4.65 12.93
C PRO A 37 14.11 -5.60 11.97
N ILE A 38 14.61 -6.84 11.84
CA ILE A 38 14.02 -7.84 10.93
C ILE A 38 12.63 -8.25 11.41
N SER A 39 12.41 -8.29 12.72
CA SER A 39 11.13 -8.65 13.35
C SER A 39 10.04 -7.60 13.18
N VAL A 40 10.38 -6.38 12.78
CA VAL A 40 9.41 -5.30 12.60
C VAL A 40 9.00 -5.24 11.12
N PRO A 41 7.73 -5.49 10.77
CA PRO A 41 7.24 -5.33 9.41
C PRO A 41 7.35 -3.86 9.00
N LEU A 42 7.83 -3.61 7.77
CA LEU A 42 8.00 -2.26 7.27
C LEU A 42 7.55 -2.15 5.81
N ALA A 43 6.67 -1.19 5.57
CA ALA A 43 6.26 -0.72 4.27
C ALA A 43 6.86 0.66 3.98
N ILE A 44 7.33 0.86 2.74
CA ILE A 44 8.08 2.05 2.33
C ILE A 44 7.35 2.74 1.17
N GLU A 45 7.22 4.05 1.25
CA GLU A 45 6.74 4.90 0.16
C GLU A 45 7.78 5.95 -0.21
N LEU A 46 8.14 6.01 -1.49
CA LEU A 46 9.06 7.00 -2.04
C LEU A 46 8.29 7.93 -2.98
N ARG A 47 8.20 9.22 -2.67
CA ARG A 47 7.28 10.11 -3.41
C ARG A 47 7.86 10.71 -4.69
N ASN A 48 9.20 10.78 -4.76
CA ASN A 48 9.88 11.45 -5.86
C ASN A 48 9.73 10.67 -7.17
N LYS A 49 9.30 11.37 -8.23
CA LYS A 49 9.07 10.80 -9.57
C LYS A 49 10.30 10.11 -10.18
N GLU A 50 11.51 10.52 -9.81
CA GLU A 50 12.75 9.95 -10.35
C GLU A 50 12.94 8.48 -9.95
N TRP A 51 12.31 8.01 -8.86
CA TRP A 51 12.28 6.58 -8.51
C TRP A 51 11.52 5.73 -9.54
N TYR A 52 10.64 6.36 -10.32
CA TYR A 52 9.70 5.68 -11.21
C TYR A 52 9.98 5.96 -12.69
N SER A 53 10.84 6.93 -13.02
CA SER A 53 11.07 7.37 -14.40
C SER A 53 11.98 6.44 -15.21
N ASP A 54 12.77 5.59 -14.56
CA ASP A 54 13.76 4.74 -15.22
C ASP A 54 13.66 3.28 -14.75
N LYS A 55 13.73 2.34 -15.69
CA LYS A 55 13.58 0.91 -15.41
C LYS A 55 14.71 0.37 -14.54
N LYS A 56 15.96 0.83 -14.74
CA LYS A 56 17.12 0.37 -13.97
C LYS A 56 17.03 0.85 -12.52
N VAL A 57 16.59 2.10 -12.31
CA VAL A 57 16.28 2.63 -10.98
C VAL A 57 15.19 1.81 -10.29
N GLN A 58 14.07 1.55 -10.98
CA GLN A 58 12.98 0.75 -10.41
C GLN A 58 13.41 -0.67 -10.07
N ASP A 59 14.18 -1.34 -10.95
CA ASP A 59 14.64 -2.70 -10.74
C ASP A 59 15.64 -2.79 -9.58
N GLY A 60 16.56 -1.82 -9.48
CA GLY A 60 17.49 -1.71 -8.35
C GLY A 60 16.75 -1.52 -7.02
N LEU A 61 15.77 -0.62 -6.99
CA LEU A 61 14.93 -0.41 -5.81
C LEU A 61 14.14 -1.68 -5.44
N HIS A 62 13.50 -2.34 -6.40
CA HIS A 62 12.75 -3.57 -6.13
C HIS A 62 13.65 -4.69 -5.60
N ALA A 63 14.81 -4.89 -6.22
CA ALA A 63 15.78 -5.89 -5.77
C ALA A 63 16.24 -5.61 -4.34
N LEU A 64 16.46 -4.33 -3.99
CA LEU A 64 16.83 -3.91 -2.65
C LEU A 64 15.71 -4.22 -1.64
N LEU A 65 14.46 -3.87 -1.94
CA LEU A 65 13.33 -4.12 -1.04
C LEU A 65 13.06 -5.62 -0.87
N VAL A 66 13.17 -6.42 -1.94
CA VAL A 66 13.07 -7.89 -1.89
C VAL A 66 14.17 -8.49 -1.03
N LYS A 67 15.43 -8.05 -1.19
CA LYS A 67 16.58 -8.49 -0.38
C LYS A 67 16.30 -8.34 1.11
N TYR A 68 15.67 -7.25 1.52
CA TYR A 68 15.34 -6.97 2.93
C TYR A 68 13.92 -7.38 3.34
N LYS A 69 13.17 -8.03 2.45
CA LYS A 69 11.76 -8.44 2.67
C LYS A 69 10.87 -7.27 3.12
N LYS A 70 11.05 -6.09 2.52
CA LYS A 70 10.28 -4.89 2.85
C LYS A 70 9.21 -4.64 1.81
N THR A 71 8.04 -4.18 2.24
CA THR A 71 6.88 -3.98 1.39
C THR A 71 6.98 -2.63 0.68
N PHE A 72 6.90 -2.60 -0.65
CA PHE A 72 6.83 -1.35 -1.40
C PHE A 72 5.37 -0.90 -1.51
N ILE A 73 5.08 0.30 -1.02
CA ILE A 73 3.72 0.84 -0.99
C ILE A 73 3.30 1.24 -2.40
N ILE A 74 2.18 0.68 -2.84
CA ILE A 74 1.52 1.08 -4.08
C ILE A 74 0.52 2.18 -3.74
N VAL A 75 0.66 3.32 -4.39
CA VAL A 75 -0.26 4.45 -4.19
C VAL A 75 -1.14 4.57 -5.42
N ASP A 76 -2.46 4.49 -5.22
CA ASP A 76 -3.46 4.79 -6.24
C ASP A 76 -4.01 6.19 -5.97
N THR A 77 -3.64 7.16 -6.80
CA THR A 77 -4.12 8.53 -6.68
C THR A 77 -4.28 9.17 -8.06
N ALA A 78 -5.17 10.14 -8.16
CA ALA A 78 -5.34 10.92 -9.38
C ALA A 78 -4.01 11.60 -9.76
N SER A 79 -3.75 11.73 -11.06
CA SER A 79 -2.58 12.41 -11.65
C SER A 79 -1.18 11.80 -11.42
N ARG A 80 -1.02 10.76 -10.57
CA ARG A 80 0.27 10.09 -10.33
C ARG A 80 0.21 8.60 -10.66
N ARG A 81 0.22 8.26 -11.96
CA ARG A 81 0.22 6.86 -12.41
C ARG A 81 1.60 6.19 -12.25
N ASP A 82 2.65 6.98 -12.17
CA ASP A 82 4.04 6.53 -11.95
C ASP A 82 4.21 5.75 -10.65
N ILE A 83 3.52 6.16 -9.58
CA ILE A 83 3.62 5.54 -8.25
C ILE A 83 2.69 4.32 -8.06
N MET A 84 1.87 4.02 -9.07
CA MET A 84 0.99 2.85 -9.11
C MET A 84 1.71 1.68 -9.82
N HIS A 85 2.89 1.31 -9.31
CA HIS A 85 3.86 0.45 -9.99
C HIS A 85 3.48 -1.04 -10.10
N MET A 86 2.43 -1.51 -9.40
CA MET A 86 1.87 -2.87 -9.50
C MET A 86 2.87 -4.03 -9.30
N ARG A 87 3.88 -3.83 -8.47
CA ARG A 87 4.92 -4.84 -8.17
C ARG A 87 4.98 -5.09 -6.67
N LEU A 88 4.92 -6.36 -6.28
CA LEU A 88 5.09 -6.79 -4.90
C LEU A 88 6.58 -7.06 -4.63
N THR A 89 7.05 -6.68 -3.45
CA THR A 89 8.43 -6.91 -2.97
C THR A 89 8.49 -7.83 -1.74
N SER A 90 7.34 -8.29 -1.28
CA SER A 90 7.15 -9.25 -0.19
C SER A 90 5.87 -10.07 -0.45
N ASP A 91 5.58 -11.02 0.43
CA ASP A 91 4.30 -11.74 0.49
C ASP A 91 3.13 -10.87 1.02
N LYS A 92 3.36 -9.57 1.20
CA LYS A 92 2.42 -8.59 1.71
C LYS A 92 2.22 -7.47 0.70
N ALA A 93 1.00 -6.98 0.59
CA ALA A 93 0.68 -5.81 -0.21
C ALA A 93 0.24 -4.67 0.71
N PHE A 94 0.73 -3.47 0.44
CA PHE A 94 0.27 -2.25 1.09
C PHE A 94 -0.19 -1.28 0.00
N ILE A 95 -1.49 -1.03 -0.05
CA ILE A 95 -2.12 -0.13 -1.02
C ILE A 95 -2.59 1.10 -0.25
N ARG A 96 -2.11 2.28 -0.66
CA ARG A 96 -2.69 3.56 -0.27
C ARG A 96 -3.63 4.01 -1.38
N TYR A 97 -4.92 3.85 -1.14
CA TYR A 97 -5.98 4.24 -2.05
C TYR A 97 -6.43 5.66 -1.73
N VAL A 98 -6.08 6.62 -2.60
CA VAL A 98 -6.49 8.01 -2.50
C VAL A 98 -7.63 8.24 -3.48
N GLY A 99 -8.82 8.40 -2.91
CA GLY A 99 -10.00 8.68 -3.71
C GLY A 99 -10.01 10.10 -4.25
N ALA A 100 -10.70 10.27 -5.36
CA ALA A 100 -10.80 11.54 -6.08
C ALA A 100 -12.13 12.26 -5.83
N ASN A 101 -12.94 11.74 -4.90
CA ASN A 101 -14.34 12.16 -4.68
C ASN A 101 -15.15 12.13 -5.99
N HIS A 102 -14.90 11.12 -6.82
CA HIS A 102 -15.50 10.94 -8.14
C HIS A 102 -16.06 9.53 -8.29
N GLU A 103 -17.07 9.33 -9.15
CA GLU A 103 -17.71 8.03 -9.35
C GLU A 103 -16.73 6.91 -9.74
N SER A 104 -15.65 7.28 -10.42
CA SER A 104 -14.55 6.37 -10.76
C SER A 104 -13.88 5.73 -9.54
N ASP A 105 -14.09 6.27 -8.34
CA ASP A 105 -13.55 5.68 -7.12
C ASP A 105 -14.10 4.25 -6.92
N TYR A 106 -15.36 4.01 -7.26
CA TYR A 106 -15.97 2.67 -7.13
C TYR A 106 -15.42 1.70 -8.17
N SER A 107 -15.31 2.12 -9.43
CA SER A 107 -14.75 1.27 -10.49
C SER A 107 -13.28 0.93 -10.25
N ARG A 108 -12.49 1.87 -9.69
CA ARG A 108 -11.10 1.59 -9.28
C ARG A 108 -11.02 0.57 -8.16
N LEU A 109 -11.92 0.63 -7.17
CA LEU A 109 -12.00 -0.39 -6.12
C LEU A 109 -12.35 -1.77 -6.70
N ASP A 110 -13.28 -1.84 -7.65
CA ASP A 110 -13.59 -3.10 -8.36
C ASP A 110 -12.36 -3.68 -9.08
N ASP A 111 -11.56 -2.84 -9.72
CA ASP A 111 -10.32 -3.28 -10.37
C ASP A 111 -9.26 -3.74 -9.36
N TRP A 112 -9.21 -3.13 -8.18
CA TRP A 112 -8.37 -3.61 -7.08
C TRP A 112 -8.80 -5.00 -6.60
N VAL A 113 -10.09 -5.28 -6.46
CA VAL A 113 -10.60 -6.61 -6.09
C VAL A 113 -10.11 -7.67 -7.08
N LYS A 114 -10.22 -7.40 -8.38
CA LYS A 114 -9.72 -8.29 -9.44
C LYS A 114 -8.20 -8.49 -9.33
N ARG A 115 -7.44 -7.42 -9.09
CA ARG A 115 -5.98 -7.48 -8.95
C ARG A 115 -5.56 -8.31 -7.74
N ILE A 116 -6.20 -8.08 -6.60
CA ILE A 116 -5.93 -8.81 -5.35
C ILE A 116 -6.26 -10.29 -5.54
N LYS A 117 -7.30 -10.64 -6.31
CA LYS A 117 -7.62 -12.03 -6.63
C LYS A 117 -6.49 -12.74 -7.36
N VAL A 118 -5.85 -12.05 -8.32
CA VAL A 118 -4.67 -12.56 -9.01
C VAL A 118 -3.50 -12.73 -8.05
N TRP A 119 -3.15 -11.68 -7.29
CA TRP A 119 -2.02 -11.74 -6.36
C TRP A 119 -2.21 -12.79 -5.27
N ARG A 120 -3.44 -13.00 -4.77
CA ARG A 120 -3.73 -14.06 -3.79
C ARG A 120 -3.44 -15.45 -4.34
N LYS A 121 -3.73 -15.70 -5.62
CA LYS A 121 -3.35 -16.97 -6.30
C LYS A 121 -1.84 -17.09 -6.48
N GLU A 122 -1.14 -15.98 -6.57
CA GLU A 122 0.32 -15.90 -6.75
C GLU A 122 1.10 -15.87 -5.41
N GLY A 123 0.42 -15.99 -4.26
CA GLY A 123 1.07 -16.10 -2.95
C GLY A 123 1.01 -14.85 -2.07
N LEU A 124 0.18 -13.86 -2.40
CA LEU A 124 -0.13 -12.77 -1.47
C LEU A 124 -0.81 -13.33 -0.21
N ASN A 125 -0.17 -13.12 0.93
CA ASN A 125 -0.60 -13.63 2.24
C ASN A 125 -1.32 -12.57 3.07
N GLU A 126 -0.84 -11.32 3.06
CA GLU A 126 -1.43 -10.22 3.83
C GLU A 126 -1.68 -8.98 2.97
N LEU A 127 -2.84 -8.34 3.17
CA LEU A 127 -3.23 -7.12 2.48
C LEU A 127 -3.51 -6.00 3.50
N TYR A 128 -2.79 -4.90 3.34
CA TYR A 128 -3.04 -3.63 4.01
C TYR A 128 -3.63 -2.66 2.97
N PHE A 129 -4.91 -2.33 3.07
CA PHE A 129 -5.60 -1.45 2.12
C PHE A 129 -6.12 -0.20 2.83
N PHE A 130 -5.44 0.93 2.63
CA PHE A 130 -5.69 2.19 3.34
C PHE A 130 -6.47 3.14 2.43
N VAL A 131 -7.74 3.35 2.74
CA VAL A 131 -8.60 4.33 2.04
C VAL A 131 -8.39 5.71 2.65
N HIS A 132 -8.05 6.69 1.81
CA HIS A 132 -7.93 8.09 2.16
C HIS A 132 -8.76 8.95 1.19
N GLN A 133 -9.49 9.91 1.72
CA GLN A 133 -10.26 10.89 0.95
C GLN A 133 -9.96 12.30 1.46
N ASN A 134 -10.05 13.27 0.55
CA ASN A 134 -9.98 14.69 0.92
C ASN A 134 -11.21 15.14 1.72
N VAL A 135 -12.37 14.55 1.44
CA VAL A 135 -13.60 14.72 2.22
C VAL A 135 -13.80 13.49 3.10
N GLU A 136 -13.56 13.65 4.41
CA GLU A 136 -13.52 12.52 5.35
C GLU A 136 -14.80 11.68 5.39
N LEU A 137 -15.97 12.29 5.14
CA LEU A 137 -17.28 11.63 5.14
C LEU A 137 -17.37 10.45 4.14
N GLU A 138 -16.62 10.53 3.05
CA GLU A 138 -16.65 9.54 1.97
C GLU A 138 -15.71 8.35 2.24
N SER A 139 -14.74 8.47 3.17
CA SER A 139 -13.81 7.38 3.51
C SER A 139 -14.52 6.15 4.07
N PRO A 140 -15.45 6.27 5.05
CA PRO A 140 -16.24 5.13 5.53
C PRO A 140 -17.10 4.49 4.45
N LEU A 141 -17.66 5.28 3.53
CA LEU A 141 -18.52 4.79 2.44
C LEU A 141 -17.74 3.91 1.46
N LEU A 142 -16.56 4.36 1.03
CA LEU A 142 -15.71 3.55 0.14
C LEU A 142 -15.10 2.34 0.84
N SER A 143 -14.75 2.49 2.12
CA SER A 143 -14.27 1.37 2.93
C SER A 143 -15.34 0.30 3.07
N ALA A 144 -16.59 0.68 3.37
CA ALA A 144 -17.71 -0.24 3.45
C ALA A 144 -17.95 -0.96 2.12
N TYR A 145 -18.01 -0.21 1.01
CA TYR A 145 -18.15 -0.78 -0.32
C TYR A 145 -17.04 -1.78 -0.66
N PHE A 146 -15.79 -1.42 -0.40
CA PHE A 146 -14.65 -2.29 -0.67
C PHE A 146 -14.66 -3.55 0.20
N ILE A 147 -14.98 -3.42 1.50
CA ILE A 147 -15.07 -4.56 2.42
C ILE A 147 -16.18 -5.52 1.99
N GLU A 148 -17.35 -5.03 1.56
CA GLU A 148 -18.42 -5.88 1.03
C GLU A 148 -17.96 -6.68 -0.21
N LYS A 149 -17.26 -6.02 -1.14
CA LYS A 149 -16.70 -6.67 -2.33
C LYS A 149 -15.65 -7.72 -1.96
N ILE A 150 -14.73 -7.39 -1.05
CA ILE A 150 -13.69 -8.31 -0.56
C ILE A 150 -14.33 -9.50 0.15
N ASN A 151 -15.31 -9.30 1.04
CA ASN A 151 -16.02 -10.38 1.71
C ASN A 151 -16.68 -11.32 0.70
N ASN A 152 -17.38 -10.79 -0.30
CA ASN A 152 -18.06 -11.58 -1.32
C ASN A 152 -17.07 -12.35 -2.22
N GLU A 153 -15.99 -11.70 -2.67
CA GLU A 153 -15.03 -12.30 -3.60
C GLU A 153 -14.18 -13.40 -2.94
N PHE A 154 -13.94 -13.27 -1.64
CA PHE A 154 -12.96 -14.08 -0.92
C PHE A 154 -13.54 -14.93 0.21
N ASP A 155 -14.87 -14.96 0.34
CA ASP A 155 -15.62 -15.62 1.42
C ASP A 155 -15.07 -15.23 2.81
N LEU A 156 -14.90 -13.93 3.02
CA LEU A 156 -14.40 -13.36 4.27
C LEU A 156 -15.55 -12.77 5.10
N LYS A 157 -15.27 -12.54 6.38
CA LYS A 157 -16.21 -11.97 7.35
C LYS A 157 -15.63 -10.73 8.02
N LEU A 158 -14.99 -9.86 7.24
CA LEU A 158 -14.47 -8.59 7.72
C LEU A 158 -15.64 -7.69 8.16
N THR A 159 -15.46 -6.98 9.27
CA THR A 159 -16.46 -6.05 9.79
C THR A 159 -16.63 -4.85 8.84
N VAL A 160 -17.83 -4.68 8.31
CA VAL A 160 -18.20 -3.50 7.53
C VAL A 160 -18.43 -2.33 8.51
N PRO A 161 -17.77 -1.17 8.33
CA PRO A 161 -17.97 -0.03 9.21
C PRO A 161 -19.39 0.52 9.10
N MET A 162 -19.91 1.06 10.21
CA MET A 162 -21.18 1.78 10.16
C MET A 162 -21.01 3.05 9.32
N THR A 163 -21.82 3.17 8.28
CA THR A 163 -21.85 4.35 7.42
C THR A 163 -23.01 5.24 7.79
N ILE A 164 -22.87 6.54 7.53
CA ILE A 164 -23.98 7.47 7.64
C ILE A 164 -24.96 7.09 6.52
N LYS A 165 -26.23 6.86 6.85
CA LYS A 165 -27.25 6.64 5.82
C LYS A 165 -27.21 7.82 4.85
N LYS A 166 -27.03 7.57 3.55
CA LYS A 166 -27.29 8.60 2.53
C LYS A 166 -28.72 9.08 2.77
N LYS A 167 -28.86 10.36 3.11
CA LYS A 167 -30.17 11.04 3.16
C LYS A 167 -30.81 11.02 1.78
#